data_AF-A0A2P5L818-F1
#
_entry.id   AF-A0A2P5L818-F1
#
_cell.length_a   1.000
_cell.length_b   1.000
_cell.length_c   1.000
_cell.angle_alpha   90.00
_cell.angle_beta   90.00
_cell.angle_gamma   90.00
#
_symmetry.space_group_name_H-M   'P 1'
#
loop_
_entity.id
_entity.type
_entity.pdbx_description
1 polymer ?
#
loop_
_entity_poly.entity_id
_entity_poly.type
_entity_poly.pdbx_seq_one_letter_code
_entity_poly.pdbx_strand_id
1 'polypeptide(L)'
;MAEITEVPSPFCGVGTDDITVNVDGTVIKVTANGCAVNTPGFEQQLTETDPRINGKASTLSEAAQKAAELLKNTHQPVIGGCATDVNGMRALLALADRSGAVIDNINFSDARRNLLVMQDTGWINTTLAEIKNRCDLLLVVGTDLESFAPRFFERYIWNPEAMFTADTSERQVV
;
A
#
# COMPACT_ATOMS: atom_id res chain seq x y z
N MET A 1 16.56 -14.98 -14.97
CA MET A 1 15.19 -14.55 -15.26
C MET A 1 14.18 -15.61 -14.82
N ALA A 2 13.36 -15.28 -13.81
CA ALA A 2 12.27 -16.12 -13.32
C ALA A 2 10.95 -15.37 -13.51
N GLU A 3 9.95 -16.03 -14.09
CA GLU A 3 8.59 -15.50 -14.16
C GLU A 3 7.84 -15.84 -12.87
N ILE A 4 7.14 -14.86 -12.31
CA ILE A 4 6.32 -15.02 -11.10
C ILE A 4 4.93 -14.46 -11.43
N THR A 5 3.91 -15.30 -11.25
CA THR A 5 2.50 -14.98 -11.44
C THR A 5 1.82 -14.71 -10.11
N GLU A 6 0.60 -14.14 -10.16
CA GLU A 6 -0.24 -13.89 -8.97
C GLU A 6 0.45 -13.00 -7.91
N VAL A 7 1.22 -12.02 -8.38
CA VAL A 7 1.94 -11.10 -7.50
C VAL A 7 0.98 -10.00 -6.99
N PRO A 8 0.86 -9.82 -5.66
CA PRO A 8 0.10 -8.71 -5.10
C PRO A 8 0.82 -7.38 -5.29
N SER A 9 0.07 -6.36 -5.70
CA SER A 9 0.55 -4.98 -5.81
C SER A 9 0.59 -4.31 -4.44
N PRO A 10 1.77 -3.87 -3.95
CA PRO A 10 1.87 -3.11 -2.71
C PRO A 10 1.67 -1.59 -2.88
N PHE A 11 1.33 -1.13 -4.09
CA PHE A 11 1.42 0.31 -4.44
C PHE A 11 0.10 1.08 -4.33
N CYS A 12 -1.05 0.40 -4.31
CA CYS A 12 -2.36 1.03 -4.13
C CYS A 12 -3.22 0.24 -3.14
N GLY A 13 -4.23 0.90 -2.56
CA GLY A 13 -5.10 0.30 -1.53
C GLY A 13 -6.01 -0.85 -2.02
N VAL A 14 -6.12 -1.06 -3.33
CA VAL A 14 -6.90 -2.17 -3.91
C VAL A 14 -6.16 -3.50 -3.80
N GLY A 15 -4.83 -3.50 -3.82
CA GLY A 15 -4.04 -4.72 -3.65
C GLY A 15 -4.28 -5.77 -4.74
N THR A 16 -4.35 -5.36 -6.01
CA THR A 16 -4.50 -6.29 -7.15
C THR A 16 -3.45 -7.40 -7.10
N ASP A 17 -3.90 -8.64 -7.19
CA ASP A 17 -3.16 -9.88 -6.92
C ASP A 17 -2.90 -10.76 -8.15
N ASP A 18 -3.07 -10.21 -9.36
CA ASP A 18 -2.95 -10.96 -10.63
C ASP A 18 -1.73 -10.52 -11.46
N ILE A 19 -0.78 -9.79 -10.86
CA ILE A 19 0.34 -9.23 -11.62
C ILE A 19 1.31 -10.35 -11.99
N THR A 20 1.76 -10.36 -13.24
CA THR A 20 2.89 -11.19 -13.66
C THR A 20 4.13 -10.32 -13.80
N VAL A 21 5.22 -10.77 -13.20
CA VAL A 21 6.52 -10.10 -13.27
C VAL A 21 7.62 -11.07 -13.73
N ASN A 22 8.59 -10.52 -14.44
CA ASN A 22 9.87 -11.18 -14.69
C ASN A 22 10.95 -10.58 -13.79
N VAL A 23 11.64 -11.43 -13.04
CA VAL A 23 12.70 -11.04 -12.11
C VAL A 23 14.05 -11.49 -12.66
N ASP A 24 14.98 -10.54 -12.77
CA ASP A 24 16.37 -10.78 -13.13
C ASP A 24 17.31 -10.05 -12.16
N GLY A 25 17.78 -10.78 -11.13
CA GLY A 25 18.50 -10.17 -10.02
C GLY A 25 17.63 -9.16 -9.27
N THR A 26 18.03 -7.88 -9.28
CA THR A 26 17.29 -6.76 -8.67
C THR A 26 16.39 -6.03 -9.66
N VAL A 27 16.37 -6.44 -10.93
CA VAL A 27 15.51 -5.84 -11.96
C VAL A 27 14.21 -6.62 -12.03
N ILE A 28 13.10 -5.92 -11.85
CA ILE A 28 11.75 -6.47 -11.97
C ILE A 28 11.09 -5.77 -13.16
N LYS A 29 10.42 -6.56 -14.01
CA LYS A 29 9.61 -6.05 -15.12
C LYS A 29 8.19 -6.58 -15.02
N VAL A 30 7.20 -5.71 -15.18
CA VAL A 30 5.80 -6.14 -15.23
C VAL A 30 5.48 -6.61 -16.64
N THR A 31 5.03 -7.86 -16.76
CA THR A 31 4.75 -8.49 -18.07
C THR A 31 3.27 -8.65 -18.36
N ALA A 32 2.42 -8.67 -17.32
CA ALA A 32 0.97 -8.68 -17.46
C ALA A 32 0.29 -7.93 -16.31
N ASN A 33 -0.92 -7.41 -16.58
CA ASN A 33 -1.81 -6.83 -15.57
C ASN A 33 -1.24 -5.60 -14.82
N GLY A 34 -0.30 -4.91 -15.47
CA GLY A 34 0.28 -3.65 -15.00
C GLY A 34 -0.68 -2.46 -15.10
N CYS A 35 -0.38 -1.39 -14.37
CA CYS A 35 -1.13 -0.12 -14.42
C CYS A 35 -0.21 1.09 -14.20
N ALA A 36 -0.78 2.29 -14.31
CA ALA A 36 -0.05 3.55 -14.16
C ALA A 36 0.64 3.75 -12.80
N VAL A 37 0.28 2.97 -11.78
CA VAL A 37 0.87 3.01 -10.42
C VAL A 37 1.80 1.83 -10.18
N ASN A 38 1.35 0.60 -10.43
CA ASN A 38 2.11 -0.60 -10.04
C ASN A 38 3.31 -0.88 -10.96
N THR A 39 3.21 -0.60 -12.27
CA THR A 39 4.28 -0.84 -13.23
C THR A 39 5.49 0.03 -12.91
N PRO A 40 5.39 1.37 -12.80
CA PRO A 40 6.54 2.17 -12.42
C PRO A 40 7.04 1.86 -11.02
N GLY A 41 6.16 1.43 -10.10
CA GLY A 41 6.57 1.00 -8.75
C GLY A 41 7.46 -0.24 -8.76
N PHE A 42 7.08 -1.29 -9.51
CA PHE A 42 7.89 -2.51 -9.64
C PHE A 42 9.16 -2.28 -10.46
N GLU A 43 9.08 -1.50 -11.52
CA GLU A 43 10.19 -1.27 -12.45
C GLU A 43 11.16 -0.17 -11.97
N GLN A 44 10.88 0.44 -10.81
CA GLN A 44 11.76 1.42 -10.21
C GLN A 44 13.12 0.80 -9.91
N GLN A 45 14.18 1.41 -10.45
CA GLN A 45 15.54 0.99 -10.14
C GLN A 45 15.83 1.21 -8.66
N LEU A 46 16.20 0.13 -7.97
CA LEU A 46 16.75 0.23 -6.63
C LEU A 46 18.06 1.01 -6.69
N THR A 47 18.14 2.07 -5.90
CA THR A 47 19.34 2.91 -5.79
C THR A 47 20.23 2.40 -4.66
N GLU A 48 20.82 3.27 -3.85
CA GLU A 48 21.72 2.88 -2.78
C GLU A 48 21.01 2.00 -1.75
N THR A 49 21.38 0.73 -1.70
CA THR A 49 20.87 -0.25 -0.73
C THR A 49 21.83 -0.48 0.44
N ASP A 50 23.05 0.05 0.34
CA ASP A 50 24.08 -0.08 1.36
C ASP A 50 23.86 0.91 2.54
N PRO A 51 23.94 0.45 3.80
CA PRO A 51 23.80 1.32 4.96
C PRO A 51 24.86 2.42 5.00
N ARG A 52 24.44 3.64 5.34
CA ARG A 52 25.35 4.78 5.50
C ARG A 52 25.15 5.51 6.82
N ILE A 53 26.24 6.00 7.39
CA ILE A 53 26.25 6.92 8.54
C ILE A 53 26.87 8.23 8.10
N ASN A 54 26.11 9.33 8.15
CA ASN A 54 26.54 10.66 7.71
C ASN A 54 27.12 10.65 6.27
N GLY A 55 26.47 9.91 5.37
CA GLY A 55 26.87 9.77 3.96
C GLY A 55 28.02 8.78 3.70
N LYS A 56 28.67 8.22 4.73
CA LYS A 56 29.76 7.26 4.58
C LYS A 56 29.25 5.83 4.65
N ALA A 57 29.82 4.94 3.82
CA ALA A 57 29.51 3.52 3.84
C ALA A 57 29.74 2.90 5.23
N SER A 58 28.85 1.99 5.63
CA SER A 58 28.87 1.30 6.92
C SER A 58 28.26 -0.10 6.79
N THR A 59 28.50 -0.95 7.77
CA THR A 59 27.77 -2.23 7.87
C THR A 59 26.36 -2.02 8.43
N LEU A 60 25.46 -2.96 8.17
CA LEU A 60 24.10 -2.94 8.75
C LEU A 60 24.14 -2.90 10.28
N SER A 61 25.08 -3.63 10.90
CA SER A 61 25.26 -3.66 12.36
C SER A 61 25.64 -2.28 12.91
N GLU A 62 26.62 -1.61 12.29
CA GLU A 62 27.04 -0.25 12.69
C GLU A 62 25.91 0.76 12.50
N ALA A 63 25.19 0.69 11.38
CA ALA A 63 24.05 1.58 11.12
C ALA A 63 22.91 1.38 12.13
N ALA A 64 22.57 0.13 12.44
CA ALA A 64 21.56 -0.21 13.44
C ALA A 64 21.97 0.26 14.84
N GLN A 65 23.24 0.05 15.23
CA GLN A 65 23.78 0.52 16.50
C GLN A 65 23.73 2.05 16.60
N LYS A 66 24.08 2.75 15.52
CA LYS A 66 24.01 4.22 15.48
C LYS A 66 22.56 4.72 15.57
N ALA A 67 21.62 4.08 14.88
CA ALA A 67 20.21 4.41 14.99
C ALA A 67 19.69 4.21 16.43
N ALA A 68 20.07 3.11 17.09
CA ALA A 68 19.71 2.85 18.48
C ALA A 68 20.30 3.89 19.45
N GLU A 69 21.55 4.32 19.23
CA GLU A 69 22.19 5.40 20.00
C GLU A 69 21.40 6.73 19.86
N LEU A 70 21.00 7.09 18.64
CA LEU A 70 20.21 8.29 18.37
C LEU A 70 18.84 8.24 19.07
N LEU A 71 18.12 7.12 18.95
CA LEU A 71 16.82 6.93 19.59
C LEU A 71 16.94 7.03 21.12
N LYS A 72 17.95 6.41 21.73
CA LYS A 72 18.17 6.44 23.18
C LYS A 72 18.44 7.84 23.73
N ASN A 73 19.10 8.69 22.94
CA ASN A 73 19.50 10.03 23.36
C ASN A 73 18.46 11.11 22.98
N THR A 74 17.34 10.72 22.36
CA THR A 74 16.27 11.65 21.95
C THR A 74 15.13 11.62 22.97
N HIS A 75 14.67 12.79 23.41
CA HIS A 75 13.60 12.88 24.42
C HIS A 75 12.20 12.60 23.88
N GLN A 76 11.95 12.89 22.60
CA GLN A 76 10.66 12.67 21.95
C GLN A 76 10.87 12.21 20.50
N PRO A 77 11.31 10.95 20.30
CA PRO A 77 11.56 10.44 18.96
C PRO A 77 10.26 10.30 18.17
N VAL A 78 10.35 10.44 16.85
CA VAL A 78 9.23 10.20 15.92
C VAL A 78 9.68 9.17 14.89
N ILE A 79 8.85 8.15 14.67
CA ILE A 79 9.00 7.16 13.60
C ILE A 79 7.91 7.45 12.57
N GLY A 80 8.31 8.08 11.46
CA GLY A 80 7.40 8.50 10.38
C GLY A 80 7.41 7.57 9.17
N GLY A 81 6.47 7.80 8.25
CA GLY A 81 6.38 7.06 6.98
C GLY A 81 5.60 5.77 7.11
N CYS A 82 6.14 4.82 7.88
CA CYS A 82 5.51 3.54 8.25
C CYS A 82 4.89 2.75 7.07
N ALA A 83 5.40 2.92 5.85
CA ALA A 83 4.99 2.18 4.66
C ALA A 83 5.67 0.80 4.65
N THR A 84 5.19 -0.10 5.50
CA THR A 84 5.72 -1.46 5.66
C THR A 84 4.58 -2.47 5.84
N ASP A 85 4.91 -3.75 5.83
CA ASP A 85 3.93 -4.81 6.06
C ASP A 85 3.53 -4.92 7.54
N VAL A 86 2.66 -5.88 7.84
CA VAL A 86 2.18 -6.12 9.20
C VAL A 86 3.33 -6.47 10.16
N ASN A 87 4.36 -7.18 9.69
CA ASN A 87 5.49 -7.57 10.54
C ASN A 87 6.40 -6.38 10.82
N GLY A 88 6.67 -5.55 9.81
CA GLY A 88 7.40 -4.30 9.96
C GLY A 88 6.66 -3.35 10.91
N MET A 89 5.34 -3.24 10.80
CA MET A 89 4.57 -2.36 11.69
C MET A 89 4.61 -2.87 13.14
N ARG A 90 4.49 -4.18 13.36
CA ARG A 90 4.66 -4.79 14.70
C ARG A 90 6.05 -4.52 15.28
N ALA A 91 7.10 -4.62 14.46
CA ALA A 91 8.46 -4.32 14.89
C ALA A 91 8.64 -2.84 15.25
N LEU A 92 8.06 -1.93 14.46
CA LEU A 92 8.08 -0.49 14.73
C LEU A 92 7.32 -0.14 16.02
N LEU A 93 6.15 -0.72 16.25
CA LEU A 93 5.39 -0.56 17.50
C LEU A 93 6.21 -1.02 18.71
N ALA A 94 6.83 -2.21 18.62
CA ALA A 94 7.69 -2.72 19.69
C ALA A 94 8.93 -1.83 19.93
N LEU A 95 9.48 -1.22 18.89
CA LEU A 95 10.57 -0.25 19.00
C LEU A 95 10.10 1.06 19.65
N ALA A 96 8.93 1.55 19.29
CA ALA A 96 8.33 2.75 19.87
C ALA A 96 8.04 2.57 21.37
N ASP A 97 7.47 1.43 21.77
CA ASP A 97 7.23 1.09 23.17
C ASP A 97 8.51 1.16 24.02
N ARG A 98 9.65 0.75 23.46
CA ARG A 98 10.95 0.77 24.17
C ARG A 98 11.64 2.12 24.17
N SER A 99 11.39 2.94 23.15
CA SER A 99 12.08 4.22 22.94
C SER A 99 11.26 5.44 23.33
N GLY A 100 9.97 5.26 23.66
CA GLY A 100 9.04 6.37 23.89
C GLY A 100 8.72 7.15 22.62
N ALA A 101 8.88 6.52 21.44
CA ALA A 101 8.66 7.19 20.17
C ALA A 101 7.17 7.36 19.85
N VAL A 102 6.84 8.45 19.17
CA VAL A 102 5.55 8.61 18.50
C VAL A 102 5.64 7.97 17.12
N ILE A 103 4.67 7.14 16.76
CA ILE A 103 4.54 6.58 15.42
C ILE A 103 3.57 7.43 14.61
N ASP A 104 3.96 7.77 13.38
CA ASP A 104 3.09 8.45 12.44
C ASP A 104 3.15 7.81 11.05
N ASN A 105 2.00 7.65 10.42
CA ASN A 105 1.87 7.12 9.07
C ASN A 105 1.88 8.29 8.07
N ILE A 106 2.51 8.12 6.91
CA ILE A 106 2.59 9.16 5.88
C ILE A 106 1.22 9.74 5.47
N ASN A 107 0.16 8.92 5.53
CA ASN A 107 -1.22 9.29 5.18
C ASN A 107 -2.12 9.48 6.41
N PHE A 108 -1.55 9.70 7.60
CA PHE A 108 -2.33 9.82 8.83
C PHE A 108 -3.32 10.99 8.81
N SER A 109 -3.00 12.09 8.12
CA SER A 109 -3.92 13.23 7.99
C SER A 109 -5.26 12.84 7.37
N ASP A 110 -5.26 11.97 6.36
CA ASP A 110 -6.47 11.47 5.71
C ASP A 110 -7.14 10.38 6.55
N ALA A 111 -6.34 9.44 7.06
CA ALA A 111 -6.84 8.39 7.95
C ALA A 111 -7.53 8.95 9.20
N ARG A 112 -7.01 10.04 9.77
CA ARG A 112 -7.57 10.72 10.95
C ARG A 112 -8.99 11.23 10.70
N ARG A 113 -9.28 11.79 9.52
CA ARG A 113 -10.64 12.29 9.20
C ARG A 113 -11.65 11.15 9.24
N ASN A 114 -11.28 10.02 8.64
CA ASN A 114 -12.07 8.79 8.62
C ASN A 114 -12.23 8.20 10.03
N LEU A 115 -11.16 8.13 10.82
CA LEU A 115 -11.20 7.60 12.19
C LEU A 115 -12.11 8.43 13.10
N LEU A 116 -12.14 9.75 12.96
CA LEU A 116 -13.03 10.60 13.76
C LEU A 116 -14.50 10.34 13.44
N VAL A 117 -14.85 10.25 12.14
CA VAL A 117 -16.23 9.90 11.74
C VAL A 117 -16.63 8.52 12.26
N MET A 118 -15.73 7.54 12.18
CA MET A 118 -15.93 6.20 12.73
C MET A 118 -16.21 6.24 14.23
N GLN A 119 -15.46 7.05 14.99
CA GLN A 119 -15.62 7.20 16.44
C GLN A 119 -16.94 7.87 16.81
N ASP A 120 -17.38 8.84 16.01
CA ASP A 120 -18.58 9.64 16.31
C ASP A 120 -19.87 8.95 15.87
N THR A 121 -19.86 8.27 14.72
CA THR A 121 -21.09 7.82 14.03
C THR A 121 -21.07 6.36 13.59
N GLY A 122 -19.94 5.66 13.77
CA GLY A 122 -19.73 4.31 13.27
C GLY A 122 -19.33 4.26 11.80
N TRP A 123 -19.21 3.04 11.26
CA TRP A 123 -18.77 2.80 9.90
C TRP A 123 -19.48 1.57 9.32
N ILE A 124 -20.10 1.74 8.15
CA ILE A 124 -20.70 0.64 7.39
C ILE A 124 -19.85 0.45 6.14
N ASN A 125 -19.32 -0.75 5.95
CA ASN A 125 -18.51 -1.10 4.79
C ASN A 125 -19.11 -2.28 4.02
N THR A 126 -18.61 -2.47 2.81
CA THR A 126 -18.82 -3.65 1.99
C THR A 126 -17.48 -4.15 1.48
N THR A 127 -17.44 -5.34 0.90
CA THR A 127 -16.21 -5.89 0.32
C THR A 127 -16.15 -5.61 -1.18
N LEU A 128 -14.94 -5.62 -1.75
CA LEU A 128 -14.76 -5.54 -3.20
C LEU A 128 -15.46 -6.70 -3.94
N ALA A 129 -15.61 -7.87 -3.28
CA ALA A 129 -16.35 -8.99 -3.82
C ALA A 129 -17.86 -8.72 -3.86
N GLU A 130 -18.43 -8.05 -2.87
CA GLU A 130 -19.83 -7.63 -2.90
C GLU A 130 -20.06 -6.57 -3.99
N ILE A 131 -19.13 -5.61 -4.15
CA ILE A 131 -19.17 -4.65 -5.26
C ILE A 131 -19.15 -5.39 -6.61
N LYS A 132 -18.18 -6.29 -6.82
CA LYS A 132 -18.04 -7.07 -8.07
C LYS A 132 -19.29 -7.84 -8.45
N ASN A 133 -20.03 -8.37 -7.47
CA ASN A 133 -21.06 -9.38 -7.73
C ASN A 133 -22.49 -8.88 -7.62
N ARG A 134 -22.74 -7.76 -6.92
CA ARG A 134 -24.10 -7.27 -6.63
C ARG A 134 -24.32 -5.79 -6.91
N CYS A 135 -23.27 -5.00 -7.09
CA CYS A 135 -23.42 -3.56 -7.32
C CYS A 135 -24.16 -3.31 -8.64
N ASP A 136 -25.25 -2.54 -8.57
CA ASP A 136 -25.98 -1.98 -9.71
C ASP A 136 -25.82 -0.45 -9.79
N LEU A 137 -25.55 0.21 -8.65
CA LEU A 137 -25.25 1.62 -8.53
C LEU A 137 -24.03 1.87 -7.62
N LEU A 138 -23.02 2.56 -8.13
CA LEU A 138 -21.87 3.07 -7.39
C LEU A 138 -21.89 4.60 -7.36
N LEU A 139 -22.04 5.19 -6.19
CA LEU A 139 -21.87 6.64 -5.97
C LEU A 139 -20.46 6.92 -5.45
N VAL A 140 -19.69 7.73 -6.17
CA VAL A 140 -18.34 8.17 -5.79
C VAL A 140 -18.39 9.63 -5.38
N VAL A 141 -18.04 9.92 -4.14
CA VAL A 141 -18.09 11.29 -3.60
C VAL A 141 -16.69 11.80 -3.31
N GLY A 142 -16.33 12.93 -3.93
CA GLY A 142 -15.15 13.70 -3.55
C GLY A 142 -13.80 13.10 -3.96
N THR A 143 -13.78 12.14 -4.87
CA THR A 143 -12.54 11.55 -5.40
C THR A 143 -12.73 10.98 -6.80
N ASP A 144 -11.63 10.77 -7.52
CA ASP A 144 -11.56 9.98 -8.74
C ASP A 144 -10.90 8.64 -8.42
N LEU A 145 -11.63 7.53 -8.59
CA LEU A 145 -11.12 6.19 -8.25
C LEU A 145 -9.95 5.78 -9.14
N GLU A 146 -9.92 6.14 -10.42
CA GLU A 146 -8.84 5.73 -11.33
C GLU A 146 -7.52 6.42 -10.99
N SER A 147 -7.59 7.63 -10.43
CA SER A 147 -6.41 8.39 -10.03
C SER A 147 -5.58 7.69 -8.94
N PHE A 148 -6.22 6.97 -8.02
CA PHE A 148 -5.54 6.26 -6.92
C PHE A 148 -5.52 4.75 -7.09
N ALA A 149 -6.52 4.18 -7.77
CA ALA A 149 -6.68 2.76 -8.02
C ALA A 149 -7.04 2.52 -9.50
N PRO A 150 -6.04 2.60 -10.41
CA PRO A 150 -6.28 2.61 -11.85
C PRO A 150 -7.04 1.41 -12.41
N ARG A 151 -7.03 0.27 -11.71
CA ARG A 151 -7.71 -0.97 -12.13
C ARG A 151 -9.00 -1.24 -11.37
N PHE A 152 -9.50 -0.29 -10.57
CA PHE A 152 -10.71 -0.48 -9.76
C PHE A 152 -11.92 -0.84 -10.63
N PHE A 153 -12.21 -0.04 -11.65
CA PHE A 153 -13.40 -0.25 -12.45
C PHE A 153 -13.29 -1.50 -13.32
N GLU A 154 -12.14 -1.75 -13.94
CA GLU A 154 -11.83 -2.99 -14.68
C GLU A 154 -12.12 -4.25 -13.81
N ARG A 155 -11.67 -4.23 -12.55
CA ARG A 155 -11.76 -5.39 -11.65
C ARG A 155 -13.15 -5.59 -11.05
N TYR A 156 -13.87 -4.51 -10.73
CA TYR A 156 -15.03 -4.58 -9.84
C TYR A 156 -16.32 -3.99 -10.40
N ILE A 157 -16.28 -3.22 -11.50
CA ILE A 157 -17.47 -2.59 -12.08
C ILE A 157 -17.72 -3.11 -13.50
N TRP A 158 -16.76 -2.99 -14.41
CA TRP A 158 -16.86 -3.49 -15.79
C TRP A 158 -16.13 -4.83 -15.97
N ASN A 159 -16.25 -5.69 -14.97
CA ASN A 159 -15.74 -7.06 -15.03
C ASN A 159 -16.63 -7.92 -15.97
N PRO A 160 -16.06 -8.92 -16.64
CA PRO A 160 -16.79 -9.73 -17.64
C PRO A 160 -17.87 -10.62 -17.02
N GLU A 161 -17.72 -11.02 -15.75
CA GLU A 161 -18.62 -11.96 -15.08
C GLU A 161 -18.90 -11.53 -13.64
N ALA A 162 -20.19 -11.58 -13.24
CA ALA A 162 -20.67 -11.32 -11.90
C ALA A 162 -21.69 -12.39 -11.49
N MET A 163 -21.75 -12.76 -10.21
CA MET A 163 -22.64 -13.83 -9.75
C MET A 163 -24.14 -13.46 -9.74
N PHE A 164 -24.47 -12.20 -9.44
CA PHE A 164 -25.85 -11.76 -9.21
C PHE A 164 -26.24 -10.54 -10.06
N THR A 165 -25.44 -10.22 -11.08
CA THR A 165 -25.72 -9.16 -12.05
C THR A 165 -25.75 -9.80 -13.43
N ALA A 166 -26.86 -9.65 -14.17
CA ALA A 166 -27.02 -10.27 -15.48
C ALA A 166 -26.15 -9.62 -16.56
N ASP A 167 -26.03 -8.29 -16.52
CA ASP A 167 -25.19 -7.50 -17.43
C ASP A 167 -24.44 -6.44 -16.63
N THR A 168 -23.11 -6.52 -16.56
CA THR A 168 -22.28 -5.57 -15.81
C THR A 168 -22.18 -4.21 -16.51
N SER A 169 -22.55 -4.10 -17.79
CA SER A 169 -22.58 -2.84 -18.53
C SER A 169 -23.74 -1.93 -18.14
N GLU A 170 -24.79 -2.48 -17.50
CA GLU A 170 -25.95 -1.72 -17.01
C GLU A 170 -25.68 -0.99 -15.68
N ARG A 171 -24.52 -1.22 -15.06
CA ARG A 171 -24.15 -0.59 -13.78
C ARG A 171 -24.03 0.92 -13.93
N GLN A 172 -24.63 1.63 -12.98
CA GLN A 172 -24.56 3.09 -12.93
C GLN A 172 -23.42 3.52 -12.02
N VAL A 173 -22.59 4.45 -12.51
CA VAL A 173 -21.57 5.13 -11.71
C VAL A 173 -21.90 6.61 -11.70
N VAL A 174 -22.04 7.18 -10.51
CA VAL A 174 -22.40 8.59 -10.26
C VAL A 174 -21.29 9.28 -9.49
#